data_AF-A0A7Y5UV69-F1
#
_entry.id   AF-A0A7Y5UV69-F1
#
_cell.length_a   1.000
_cell.length_b   1.000
_cell.length_c   1.000
_cell.angle_alpha   90.00
_cell.angle_beta   90.00
_cell.angle_gamma   90.00
#
_symmetry.space_group_name_H-M   'P 1'
#
loop_
_entity.id
_entity.type
_entity.pdbx_description
1 polymer ?
#
loop_
_entity_poly.entity_id
_entity_poly.type
_entity_poly.pdbx_seq_one_letter_code
_entity_poly.pdbx_strand_id
1 'polypeptide(L)'
;VRQRAGSGEGGREDLGVDVPLWFAWAARHYLQATGDVEFAEQVLCPAIRGVVERLSGGQIEGVELADDGLVTQGRPDLPLTWMDALCQGEVFTPRRGKAVEVNALWHLTLCLGNELGLPYEARLEQVRASFLERFWSAKRGYLLDVVDGPEGDDASFRPNQLLAVSLHEALLPDTVARAVVDEVTARLLTPYGLRTLAAGDPRYRERYEGHAAARDAAYHNGTVWPWLLGPYADALRRFAPADLGRLAALLAPFAEHLGHSGLGQVSEIFDAEPPHWPRGCIAHAPAVGELLRVAAMAAGETAGFWPPAGPSRQA
;
A
#
# COMPACT_ATOMS: atom_id res chain seq x y z
N VAL A 1 8.71 9.02 12.32
CA VAL A 1 7.48 9.25 13.13
C VAL A 1 7.37 10.69 13.68
N ARG A 2 6.86 11.61 12.86
CA ARG A 2 5.96 12.67 13.36
C ARG A 2 4.56 12.28 12.89
N GLN A 3 3.95 11.28 13.55
CA GLN A 3 2.50 11.35 13.66
C GLN A 3 2.24 12.63 14.45
N ARG A 4 1.47 13.56 13.89
CA ARG A 4 0.95 14.69 14.65
C ARG A 4 0.09 14.11 15.76
N ALA A 5 0.69 13.91 16.94
CA ALA A 5 -0.05 13.99 18.18
C ALA A 5 -0.43 15.46 18.32
N GLY A 6 -1.59 15.83 17.77
CA GLY A 6 -2.23 17.11 18.01
C GLY A 6 -2.37 17.30 19.51
N SER A 7 -1.67 18.31 20.03
CA SER A 7 -1.84 18.79 21.38
C SER A 7 -3.12 19.62 21.47
N GLY A 8 -4.10 19.15 22.23
CA GLY A 8 -5.16 20.00 22.78
C GLY A 8 -6.56 19.71 22.24
N GLU A 9 -7.36 19.04 23.07
CA GLU A 9 -8.82 19.15 23.21
C GLU A 9 -9.64 19.65 21.99
N GLY A 10 -10.20 18.70 21.23
CA GLY A 10 -11.47 18.91 20.50
C GLY A 10 -11.37 19.13 18.99
N GLY A 11 -11.12 18.06 18.22
CA GLY A 11 -11.38 18.02 16.77
C GLY A 11 -10.81 16.75 16.14
N ARG A 12 -11.57 16.06 15.30
CA ARG A 12 -11.10 14.91 14.50
C ARG A 12 -10.05 15.40 13.49
N GLU A 13 -8.77 15.38 13.84
CA GLU A 13 -7.69 15.91 12.98
C GLU A 13 -7.14 14.86 12.01
N ASP A 14 -7.18 15.19 10.71
CA ASP A 14 -6.22 14.82 9.66
C ASP A 14 -5.85 13.33 9.47
N LEU A 15 -6.81 12.41 9.40
CA LEU A 15 -6.53 11.03 8.98
C LEU A 15 -6.56 10.90 7.45
N GLY A 16 -5.54 10.27 6.87
CA GLY A 16 -5.51 9.90 5.45
C GLY A 16 -6.67 8.97 5.08
N VAL A 17 -7.13 9.06 3.81
CA VAL A 17 -8.22 8.23 3.27
C VAL A 17 -7.87 6.74 3.29
N ASP A 18 -6.59 6.41 3.24
CA ASP A 18 -6.08 5.04 3.26
C ASP A 18 -6.07 4.41 4.65
N VAL A 19 -6.02 5.20 5.74
CA VAL A 19 -5.98 4.70 7.12
C VAL A 19 -7.11 3.71 7.46
N PRO A 20 -8.40 4.04 7.27
CA PRO A 20 -9.48 3.10 7.56
C PRO A 20 -9.50 1.89 6.61
N LEU A 21 -8.89 2.01 5.43
CA LEU A 21 -8.79 0.92 4.46
C LEU A 21 -7.66 -0.06 4.83
N TRP A 22 -6.54 0.44 5.37
CA TRP A 22 -5.51 -0.39 6.00
C TRP A 22 -6.02 -1.15 7.22
N PHE A 23 -6.95 -0.56 7.99
CA PHE A 23 -7.62 -1.27 9.06
C PHE A 23 -8.37 -2.52 8.54
N ALA A 24 -9.04 -2.44 7.39
CA ALA A 24 -9.71 -3.60 6.80
C ALA A 24 -8.71 -4.72 6.44
N TRP A 25 -7.52 -4.36 5.96
CA TRP A 25 -6.44 -5.33 5.72
C TRP A 25 -5.96 -6.00 7.01
N ALA A 26 -5.72 -5.22 8.06
CA ALA A 26 -5.36 -5.76 9.37
C ALA A 26 -6.47 -6.66 9.96
N ALA A 27 -7.73 -6.26 9.83
CA ALA A 27 -8.89 -7.04 10.27
C ALA A 27 -8.97 -8.38 9.55
N ARG A 28 -8.71 -8.41 8.24
CA ARG A 28 -8.66 -9.67 7.47
C ARG A 28 -7.56 -10.60 7.96
N HIS A 29 -6.35 -10.09 8.16
CA HIS A 29 -5.24 -10.89 8.68
C HIS A 29 -5.51 -11.43 10.09
N TYR A 30 -6.14 -10.61 10.94
CA TYR A 30 -6.59 -11.07 12.25
C TYR A 30 -7.53 -12.28 12.13
N LEU A 31 -8.59 -12.16 11.31
CA LEU A 31 -9.56 -13.24 11.12
C LEU A 31 -8.92 -14.52 10.53
N GLN A 32 -7.99 -14.37 9.59
CA GLN A 32 -7.25 -15.50 9.02
C GLN A 32 -6.40 -16.21 10.07
N ALA A 33 -5.81 -15.47 11.00
CA ALA A 33 -4.95 -16.02 12.04
C ALA A 33 -5.73 -16.65 13.21
N THR A 34 -6.89 -16.10 13.58
CA THR A 34 -7.62 -16.51 14.79
C THR A 34 -8.87 -17.34 14.51
N GLY A 35 -9.54 -17.14 13.37
CA GLY A 35 -10.87 -17.68 13.12
C GLY A 35 -11.93 -17.17 14.10
N ASP A 36 -11.73 -16.02 14.74
CA ASP A 36 -12.61 -15.48 15.78
C ASP A 36 -13.93 -14.94 15.19
N VAL A 37 -14.91 -15.84 15.06
CA VAL A 37 -16.23 -15.55 14.49
C VAL A 37 -17.01 -14.54 15.35
N GLU A 38 -16.92 -14.64 16.68
CA GLU A 38 -17.66 -13.75 17.58
C GLU A 38 -17.19 -12.30 17.42
N PHE A 39 -15.86 -12.10 17.42
CA PHE A 39 -15.28 -10.78 17.16
C PHE A 39 -15.58 -10.29 15.74
N ALA A 40 -15.58 -11.19 14.75
CA ALA A 40 -15.94 -10.87 13.37
C ALA A 40 -17.34 -10.26 13.28
N GLU A 41 -18.34 -10.93 13.89
CA GLU A 41 -19.74 -10.55 13.80
C GLU A 41 -20.06 -9.32 14.67
N GLN A 42 -19.58 -9.30 15.91
CA GLN A 42 -19.97 -8.27 16.88
C GLN A 42 -19.16 -6.97 16.76
N VAL A 43 -17.92 -7.05 16.26
CA VAL A 43 -17.00 -5.90 16.24
C VAL A 43 -16.59 -5.53 14.82
N LEU A 44 -16.03 -6.47 14.05
CA LEU A 44 -15.48 -6.15 12.73
C LEU A 44 -16.57 -5.83 11.71
N CYS A 45 -17.68 -6.58 11.65
CA CYS A 45 -18.77 -6.33 10.70
C CYS A 45 -19.37 -4.91 10.87
N PRO A 46 -19.75 -4.45 12.07
CA PRO A 46 -20.18 -3.07 12.28
C PRO A 46 -19.10 -2.04 11.94
N ALA A 47 -17.83 -2.31 12.26
CA ALA A 47 -16.72 -1.39 11.96
C ALA A 47 -16.49 -1.22 10.45
N ILE A 48 -16.44 -2.33 9.70
CA ILE A 48 -16.28 -2.33 8.24
C ILE A 48 -17.46 -1.66 7.56
N ARG A 49 -18.70 -1.94 7.99
CA ARG A 49 -19.89 -1.22 7.51
C ARG A 49 -19.74 0.29 7.71
N GLY A 50 -19.31 0.72 8.89
CA GLY A 50 -19.10 2.14 9.19
C GLY A 50 -17.98 2.78 8.37
N VAL A 51 -16.94 2.05 7.97
CA VAL A 51 -15.92 2.53 7.02
C VAL A 51 -16.56 2.77 5.64
N VAL A 52 -17.28 1.78 5.13
CA VAL A 52 -17.94 1.85 3.81
C VAL A 52 -18.96 2.99 3.75
N GLU A 53 -19.80 3.13 4.77
CA GLU A 53 -20.82 4.19 4.84
C GLU A 53 -20.19 5.59 4.87
N ARG A 54 -19.10 5.79 5.63
CA ARG A 54 -18.42 7.09 5.71
C ARG A 54 -17.75 7.51 4.40
N LEU A 55 -17.06 6.58 3.75
CA LEU A 55 -16.42 6.82 2.46
C LEU A 55 -17.46 7.03 1.34
N SER A 56 -18.54 6.26 1.35
CA SER A 56 -19.59 6.37 0.33
C SER A 56 -20.53 7.55 0.53
N GLY A 57 -20.70 8.00 1.77
CA GLY A 57 -21.69 9.00 2.15
C GLY A 57 -21.20 10.45 2.10
N GLY A 58 -19.99 10.70 1.59
CA GLY A 58 -19.41 12.05 1.54
C GLY A 58 -19.17 12.66 2.93
N GLN A 59 -18.96 11.82 3.95
CA GLN A 59 -18.80 12.26 5.34
C GLN A 59 -17.35 12.65 5.69
N ILE A 60 -16.43 12.46 4.74
CA ILE A 60 -15.00 12.76 4.89
C ILE A 60 -14.69 13.88 3.89
N GLU A 61 -14.22 15.01 4.39
CA GLU A 61 -13.95 16.19 3.57
C GLU A 61 -12.85 15.89 2.53
N GLY A 62 -13.14 16.20 1.26
CA GLY A 62 -12.23 15.94 0.15
C GLY A 62 -12.14 14.47 -0.23
N VAL A 63 -13.08 13.62 0.19
CA VAL A 63 -13.19 12.23 -0.25
C VAL A 63 -14.61 11.97 -0.76
N GLU A 64 -14.71 11.41 -1.95
CA GLU A 64 -15.98 11.15 -2.61
C GLU A 64 -15.97 9.77 -3.29
N LEU A 65 -17.13 9.13 -3.33
CA LEU A 65 -17.35 7.95 -4.17
C LEU A 65 -17.88 8.42 -5.51
N ALA A 66 -17.11 8.21 -6.58
CA ALA A 66 -17.51 8.57 -7.93
C ALA A 66 -18.55 7.59 -8.50
N ASP A 67 -19.24 8.01 -9.57
CA ASP A 67 -20.30 7.23 -10.23
C ASP A 67 -19.82 5.87 -10.75
N ASP A 68 -18.52 5.72 -11.03
CA ASP A 68 -17.88 4.48 -11.46
C ASP A 68 -17.52 3.54 -10.29
N GLY A 69 -17.90 3.89 -9.06
CA GLY A 69 -17.67 3.10 -7.85
C GLY A 69 -16.28 3.28 -7.24
N LEU A 70 -15.40 4.08 -7.85
CA LEU A 70 -14.05 4.34 -7.34
C LEU A 70 -14.04 5.51 -6.35
N VAL A 71 -13.15 5.42 -5.37
CA VAL A 71 -12.90 6.49 -4.40
C VAL A 71 -11.96 7.51 -5.01
N THR A 72 -12.42 8.76 -5.08
CA THR A 72 -11.60 9.92 -5.40
C THR A 72 -11.32 10.70 -4.11
N GLN A 73 -10.11 11.24 -4.01
CA GLN A 73 -9.70 12.05 -2.87
C GLN A 73 -8.93 13.28 -3.35
N GLY A 74 -9.02 14.38 -2.63
CA GLY A 74 -8.14 15.50 -2.88
C GLY A 74 -8.47 16.71 -2.03
N ARG A 75 -7.45 17.17 -1.30
CA ARG A 75 -7.47 18.46 -0.62
C ARG A 75 -6.31 19.33 -1.07
N PRO A 76 -6.51 20.65 -1.25
CA PRO A 76 -5.45 21.58 -1.60
C PRO A 76 -4.33 21.65 -0.56
N ASP A 77 -4.68 21.42 0.70
CA ASP A 77 -3.89 21.72 1.88
C ASP A 77 -3.38 20.48 2.63
N LEU A 78 -3.94 19.29 2.34
CA LEU A 78 -3.60 18.04 3.03
C LEU A 78 -3.33 16.90 2.04
N PRO A 79 -2.26 16.12 2.24
CA PRO A 79 -2.11 14.83 1.60
C PRO A 79 -2.92 13.77 2.35
N LEU A 80 -3.75 13.02 1.62
CA LEU A 80 -4.64 12.02 2.22
C LEU A 80 -4.20 10.56 1.99
N THR A 81 -2.98 10.32 1.51
CA THR A 81 -2.44 8.97 1.29
C THR A 81 -1.14 8.80 2.05
N TRP A 82 -0.67 7.58 2.31
CA TRP A 82 0.61 7.31 3.00
C TRP A 82 1.84 8.05 2.43
N MET A 83 1.78 8.49 1.18
CA MET A 83 2.76 9.44 0.62
C MET A 83 2.45 10.89 1.07
N ASP A 84 2.60 11.16 2.37
CA ASP A 84 2.00 12.30 3.09
C ASP A 84 2.94 13.47 3.44
N ALA A 85 4.08 13.57 2.76
CA ALA A 85 5.08 14.61 3.06
C ALA A 85 4.53 16.04 2.83
N LEU A 86 4.50 16.83 3.92
CA LEU A 86 4.02 18.21 3.99
C LEU A 86 4.98 19.09 4.81
N CYS A 87 5.53 20.13 4.19
CA CYS A 87 6.39 21.12 4.86
C CYS A 87 5.92 22.54 4.55
N GLN A 88 5.67 23.35 5.58
CA GLN A 88 5.29 24.77 5.42
C GLN A 88 4.10 25.03 4.46
N GLY A 89 3.14 24.08 4.41
CA GLY A 89 1.96 24.17 3.54
C GLY A 89 2.16 23.61 2.12
N GLU A 90 3.36 23.16 1.79
CA GLU A 90 3.67 22.51 0.51
C GLU A 90 3.56 20.98 0.61
N VAL A 91 2.71 20.40 -0.23
CA VAL A 91 2.58 18.95 -0.42
C VAL A 91 3.54 18.49 -1.51
N PHE A 92 4.50 17.62 -1.19
CA PHE A 92 5.55 17.21 -2.13
C PHE A 92 5.17 16.05 -3.05
N THR A 93 4.15 15.28 -2.67
CA THR A 93 3.59 14.17 -3.46
C THR A 93 2.07 14.26 -3.49
N PRO A 94 1.49 15.27 -4.17
CA PRO A 94 0.05 15.39 -4.28
C PRO A 94 -0.48 14.24 -5.14
N ARG A 95 -1.39 13.45 -4.59
CA ARG A 95 -1.98 12.27 -5.26
C ARG A 95 -3.49 12.38 -5.46
N ARG A 96 -3.95 13.61 -5.74
CA ARG A 96 -5.37 13.99 -5.83
C ARG A 96 -6.03 13.39 -7.06
N GLY A 97 -7.25 12.90 -6.90
CA GLY A 97 -7.95 12.04 -7.84
C GLY A 97 -8.12 10.65 -7.23
N LYS A 98 -8.20 9.64 -8.08
CA LYS A 98 -8.32 8.23 -7.68
C LYS A 98 -6.92 7.63 -7.59
N ALA A 99 -6.40 7.49 -6.37
CA ALA A 99 -5.12 6.82 -6.12
C ALA A 99 -5.26 5.29 -6.25
N VAL A 100 -4.28 4.65 -6.90
CA VAL A 100 -4.35 3.23 -7.27
C VAL A 100 -4.48 2.30 -6.06
N GLU A 101 -3.72 2.54 -4.99
CA GLU A 101 -3.74 1.69 -3.80
C GLU A 101 -4.93 1.98 -2.89
N VAL A 102 -5.41 3.23 -2.85
CA VAL A 102 -6.65 3.57 -2.13
C VAL A 102 -7.81 2.77 -2.73
N ASN A 103 -7.89 2.68 -4.05
CA ASN A 103 -8.93 1.92 -4.72
C ASN A 103 -8.74 0.40 -4.63
N ALA A 104 -7.49 -0.09 -4.55
CA ALA A 104 -7.23 -1.49 -4.27
C ALA A 104 -7.66 -1.89 -2.84
N LEU A 105 -7.34 -1.06 -1.84
CA LEU A 105 -7.76 -1.27 -0.46
C LEU A 105 -9.26 -1.06 -0.27
N TRP A 106 -9.88 -0.18 -1.05
CA TRP A 106 -11.33 -0.03 -1.11
C TRP A 106 -12.00 -1.31 -1.59
N HIS A 107 -11.52 -1.89 -2.70
CA HIS A 107 -12.02 -3.17 -3.21
C HIS A 107 -11.88 -4.27 -2.14
N LEU A 108 -10.71 -4.39 -1.51
CA LEU A 108 -10.48 -5.31 -0.40
C LEU A 108 -11.48 -5.10 0.75
N THR A 109 -11.75 -3.86 1.13
CA THR A 109 -12.67 -3.51 2.22
C THR A 109 -14.09 -3.99 1.90
N LEU A 110 -14.53 -3.81 0.65
CA LEU A 110 -15.80 -4.33 0.17
C LEU A 110 -15.82 -5.88 0.16
N CYS A 111 -14.73 -6.54 -0.25
CA CYS A 111 -14.63 -8.00 -0.21
C CYS A 111 -14.78 -8.52 1.22
N LEU A 112 -14.05 -7.93 2.17
CA LEU A 112 -14.16 -8.29 3.58
C LEU A 112 -15.58 -8.04 4.11
N GLY A 113 -16.20 -6.92 3.73
CA GLY A 113 -17.60 -6.65 4.06
C GLY A 113 -18.54 -7.76 3.55
N ASN A 114 -18.32 -8.23 2.32
CA ASN A 114 -19.09 -9.32 1.72
C ASN A 114 -18.88 -10.66 2.43
N GLU A 115 -17.64 -10.97 2.81
CA GLU A 115 -17.29 -12.14 3.62
C GLU A 115 -18.00 -12.11 4.99
N LEU A 116 -18.23 -10.91 5.54
CA LEU A 116 -18.95 -10.66 6.79
C LEU A 116 -20.49 -10.53 6.61
N GLY A 117 -21.02 -10.83 5.42
CA GLY A 117 -22.46 -10.85 5.15
C GLY A 117 -23.09 -9.49 4.80
N LEU A 118 -22.28 -8.48 4.44
CA LEU A 118 -22.77 -7.20 3.93
C LEU A 118 -22.99 -7.30 2.40
N PRO A 119 -24.09 -6.76 1.85
CA PRO A 119 -24.47 -6.96 0.45
C PRO A 119 -23.72 -6.00 -0.49
N TYR A 120 -22.43 -6.24 -0.73
CA TYR A 120 -21.57 -5.37 -1.54
C TYR A 120 -21.23 -5.95 -2.93
N GLU A 121 -21.84 -7.07 -3.33
CA GLU A 121 -21.52 -7.79 -4.56
C GLU A 121 -21.62 -6.91 -5.82
N ALA A 122 -22.72 -6.16 -5.96
CA ALA A 122 -22.93 -5.30 -7.13
C ALA A 122 -21.86 -4.19 -7.22
N ARG A 123 -21.44 -3.66 -6.08
CA ARG A 123 -20.40 -2.62 -6.02
C ARG A 123 -19.02 -3.20 -6.32
N LEU A 124 -18.73 -4.41 -5.84
CA LEU A 124 -17.48 -5.12 -6.12
C LEU A 124 -17.27 -5.30 -7.63
N GLU A 125 -18.30 -5.79 -8.34
CA GLU A 125 -18.23 -5.95 -9.80
C GLU A 125 -17.99 -4.61 -10.51
N GLN A 126 -18.66 -3.55 -10.08
CA GLN A 126 -18.47 -2.21 -10.63
C GLN A 126 -17.04 -1.71 -10.40
N VAL A 127 -16.55 -1.76 -9.16
CA VAL A 127 -15.18 -1.33 -8.78
C VAL A 127 -14.15 -2.10 -9.60
N ARG A 128 -14.30 -3.42 -9.72
CA ARG A 128 -13.36 -4.26 -10.46
C ARG A 128 -13.30 -3.89 -11.94
N ALA A 129 -14.45 -3.65 -12.57
CA ALA A 129 -14.51 -3.23 -13.97
C ALA A 129 -13.87 -1.85 -14.16
N SER A 130 -14.30 -0.85 -13.39
CA SER A 130 -13.80 0.53 -13.47
C SER A 130 -12.32 0.63 -13.14
N PHE A 131 -11.84 -0.13 -12.15
CA PHE A 131 -10.43 -0.13 -11.77
C PHE A 131 -9.54 -0.56 -12.93
N LEU A 132 -9.86 -1.68 -13.58
CA LEU A 132 -9.08 -2.17 -14.71
C LEU A 132 -9.14 -1.19 -15.88
N GLU A 133 -10.33 -0.66 -16.20
CA GLU A 133 -10.51 0.30 -17.29
C GLU A 133 -9.71 1.59 -17.07
N ARG A 134 -9.74 2.14 -15.84
CA ARG A 134 -9.12 3.45 -15.57
C ARG A 134 -7.63 3.36 -15.31
N PHE A 135 -7.16 2.39 -14.52
CA PHE A 135 -5.77 2.35 -14.09
C PHE A 135 -4.84 1.63 -15.06
N TRP A 136 -5.29 0.62 -15.82
CA TRP A 136 -4.39 -0.14 -16.69
C TRP A 136 -4.01 0.64 -17.95
N SER A 137 -2.72 0.92 -18.10
CA SER A 137 -2.18 1.51 -19.32
C SER A 137 -1.50 0.45 -20.19
N ALA A 138 -2.24 -0.11 -21.16
CA ALA A 138 -1.70 -1.11 -22.09
C ALA A 138 -0.47 -0.61 -22.88
N LYS A 139 -0.42 0.69 -23.20
CA LYS A 139 0.73 1.34 -23.86
C LYS A 139 1.99 1.30 -22.99
N ARG A 140 1.84 1.39 -21.67
CA ARG A 140 2.94 1.50 -20.71
C ARG A 140 3.28 0.18 -20.05
N GLY A 141 2.35 -0.77 -20.02
CA GLY A 141 2.53 -2.08 -19.39
C GLY A 141 2.40 -2.06 -17.87
N TYR A 142 1.83 -1.00 -17.28
CA TYR A 142 1.70 -0.84 -15.83
C TYR A 142 0.46 -0.03 -15.44
N LEU A 143 0.11 -0.02 -14.15
CA LEU A 143 -1.01 0.77 -13.62
C LEU A 143 -0.58 2.23 -13.37
N LEU A 144 -1.43 3.16 -13.79
CA LEU A 144 -1.28 4.59 -13.48
C LEU A 144 -1.32 4.79 -11.96
N ASP A 145 -0.55 5.75 -11.42
CA ASP A 145 -0.47 5.95 -9.97
C ASP A 145 -1.71 6.66 -9.42
N VAL A 146 -2.22 7.62 -10.20
CA VAL A 146 -3.45 8.37 -9.93
C VAL A 146 -4.18 8.59 -11.25
N VAL A 147 -5.50 8.51 -11.25
CA VAL A 147 -6.34 8.83 -12.41
C VAL A 147 -7.39 9.87 -12.03
N ASP A 148 -7.88 10.61 -13.03
CA ASP A 148 -8.87 11.68 -12.82
C ASP A 148 -8.40 12.78 -11.85
N GLY A 149 -7.09 13.06 -11.86
CA GLY A 149 -6.51 14.14 -11.07
C GLY A 149 -6.76 15.53 -11.67
N PRO A 150 -6.48 16.62 -10.93
CA PRO A 150 -6.68 18.00 -11.41
C PRO A 150 -5.94 18.32 -12.73
N GLU A 151 -4.80 17.68 -12.96
CA GLU A 151 -3.98 17.82 -14.18
C GLU A 151 -4.15 16.63 -15.15
N GLY A 152 -5.13 15.77 -14.91
CA GLY A 152 -5.35 14.51 -15.62
C GLY A 152 -4.70 13.32 -14.93
N ASP A 153 -4.46 12.26 -15.71
CA ASP A 153 -3.92 11.00 -15.22
C ASP A 153 -2.40 11.08 -14.95
N ASP A 154 -1.98 10.61 -13.77
CA ASP A 154 -0.57 10.54 -13.38
C ASP A 154 0.05 9.18 -13.73
N ALA A 155 0.97 9.20 -14.70
CA ALA A 155 1.70 8.03 -15.17
C ALA A 155 3.04 7.79 -14.43
N SER A 156 3.30 8.50 -13.33
CA SER A 156 4.47 8.30 -12.46
C SER A 156 4.62 6.83 -12.11
N PHE A 157 5.80 6.27 -12.32
CA PHE A 157 6.03 4.87 -11.98
C PHE A 157 6.41 4.74 -10.51
N ARG A 158 5.43 4.34 -9.70
CA ARG A 158 5.52 4.23 -8.24
C ARG A 158 5.15 2.81 -7.78
N PRO A 159 5.54 2.40 -6.56
CA PRO A 159 5.27 1.06 -6.06
C PRO A 159 3.81 0.84 -5.64
N ASN A 160 2.97 1.87 -5.58
CA ASN A 160 1.58 1.78 -5.12
C ASN A 160 0.74 0.76 -5.90
N GLN A 161 1.00 0.61 -7.21
CA GLN A 161 0.37 -0.40 -8.06
C GLN A 161 0.56 -1.84 -7.56
N LEU A 162 1.64 -2.11 -6.82
CA LEU A 162 1.92 -3.43 -6.25
C LEU A 162 0.85 -3.84 -5.24
N LEU A 163 0.25 -2.88 -4.54
CA LEU A 163 -0.83 -3.14 -3.59
C LEU A 163 -2.09 -3.69 -4.29
N ALA A 164 -2.35 -3.29 -5.54
CA ALA A 164 -3.42 -3.89 -6.33
C ALA A 164 -3.15 -5.37 -6.70
N VAL A 165 -1.89 -5.81 -6.63
CA VAL A 165 -1.50 -7.21 -6.88
C VAL A 165 -1.44 -8.02 -5.58
N SER A 166 -0.91 -7.43 -4.50
CA SER A 166 -0.56 -8.11 -3.26
C SER A 166 -1.75 -8.40 -2.34
N LEU A 167 -2.87 -7.71 -2.48
CA LEU A 167 -4.03 -7.89 -1.59
C LEU A 167 -4.83 -9.17 -1.88
N HIS A 168 -4.38 -10.00 -2.83
CA HIS A 168 -4.95 -11.31 -3.22
C HIS A 168 -6.43 -11.33 -3.60
N GLU A 169 -6.98 -10.17 -3.91
CA GLU A 169 -8.30 -10.05 -4.49
C GLU A 169 -8.24 -10.19 -6.01
N ALA A 170 -9.30 -10.74 -6.60
CA ALA A 170 -9.44 -10.90 -8.05
C ALA A 170 -9.68 -9.54 -8.78
N LEU A 171 -8.98 -8.49 -8.35
CA LEU A 171 -9.05 -7.13 -8.88
C LEU A 171 -8.37 -7.02 -10.26
N LEU A 172 -7.28 -7.75 -10.45
CA LEU A 172 -6.48 -7.73 -11.68
C LEU A 172 -6.40 -9.12 -12.32
N PRO A 173 -6.55 -9.21 -13.66
CA PRO A 173 -6.17 -10.40 -14.40
C PRO A 173 -4.69 -10.75 -14.17
N ASP A 174 -4.36 -12.06 -14.15
CA ASP A 174 -2.99 -12.52 -13.87
C ASP A 174 -1.95 -11.99 -14.87
N THR A 175 -2.34 -11.75 -16.12
CA THR A 175 -1.46 -11.17 -17.14
C THR A 175 -1.05 -9.73 -16.79
N VAL A 176 -2.01 -8.91 -16.33
CA VAL A 176 -1.78 -7.54 -15.89
C VAL A 176 -0.97 -7.53 -14.59
N ALA A 177 -1.38 -8.35 -13.61
CA ALA A 177 -0.69 -8.45 -12.34
C ALA A 177 0.77 -8.90 -12.49
N ARG A 178 1.05 -9.85 -13.39
CA ARG A 178 2.43 -10.26 -13.70
C ARG A 178 3.25 -9.13 -14.33
N ALA A 179 2.69 -8.42 -15.31
CA ALA A 179 3.36 -7.29 -15.94
C ALA A 179 3.75 -6.20 -14.92
N VAL A 180 2.84 -5.90 -13.99
CA VAL A 180 3.10 -4.97 -12.87
C VAL A 180 4.28 -5.44 -12.01
N VAL A 181 4.30 -6.71 -11.60
CA VAL A 181 5.37 -7.26 -10.75
C VAL A 181 6.72 -7.24 -11.47
N ASP A 182 6.74 -7.58 -12.75
CA ASP A 182 7.96 -7.59 -13.56
C ASP A 182 8.53 -6.17 -13.69
N GLU A 183 7.69 -5.17 -14.01
CA GLU A 183 8.10 -3.77 -14.11
C GLU A 183 8.54 -3.18 -12.77
N VAL A 184 7.82 -3.47 -11.67
CA VAL A 184 8.21 -3.04 -10.32
C VAL A 184 9.55 -3.65 -9.92
N THR A 185 9.76 -4.93 -10.20
CA THR A 185 11.03 -5.63 -9.97
C THR A 185 12.17 -4.96 -10.73
N ALA A 186 11.95 -4.67 -12.02
CA ALA A 186 12.98 -4.12 -12.89
C ALA A 186 13.37 -2.68 -12.53
N ARG A 187 12.42 -1.87 -12.04
CA ARG A 187 12.60 -0.41 -11.93
C ARG A 187 12.72 0.12 -10.51
N LEU A 188 12.15 -0.57 -9.53
CA LEU A 188 12.03 -0.04 -8.16
C LEU A 188 12.73 -0.88 -7.11
N LEU A 189 12.95 -2.18 -7.35
CA LEU A 189 13.59 -3.06 -6.36
C LEU A 189 15.04 -2.63 -6.08
N THR A 190 15.37 -2.55 -4.78
CA THR A 190 16.70 -2.31 -4.24
C THR A 190 17.00 -3.34 -3.13
N PRO A 191 18.23 -3.40 -2.58
CA PRO A 191 18.55 -4.33 -1.51
C PRO A 191 17.68 -4.17 -0.25
N TYR A 192 17.19 -2.97 0.05
CA TYR A 192 16.48 -2.69 1.30
C TYR A 192 14.99 -2.37 1.12
N GLY A 193 14.44 -2.50 -0.09
CA GLY A 193 13.04 -2.18 -0.34
C GLY A 193 12.74 -1.77 -1.76
N LEU A 194 11.64 -1.07 -1.94
CA LEU A 194 11.28 -0.47 -3.23
C LEU A 194 11.51 1.05 -3.18
N ARG A 195 12.09 1.60 -4.25
CA ARG A 195 12.08 3.05 -4.50
C ARG A 195 10.63 3.53 -4.63
N THR A 196 10.35 4.70 -4.08
CA THR A 196 9.01 5.32 -4.14
C THR A 196 8.68 5.98 -5.46
N LEU A 197 9.68 6.19 -6.32
CA LEU A 197 9.56 6.75 -7.66
C LEU A 197 10.70 6.22 -8.54
N ALA A 198 10.43 5.93 -9.82
CA ALA A 198 11.47 5.47 -10.74
C ALA A 198 12.49 6.57 -11.06
N ALA A 199 13.77 6.17 -11.22
CA ALA A 199 14.90 7.09 -11.40
C ALA A 199 14.83 7.99 -12.66
N GLY A 200 14.03 7.62 -13.66
CA GLY A 200 13.85 8.43 -14.87
C GLY A 200 12.86 9.60 -14.72
N ASP A 201 12.20 9.74 -13.57
CA ASP A 201 11.28 10.86 -13.31
C ASP A 201 12.07 12.11 -12.88
N PRO A 202 11.75 13.32 -13.41
CA PRO A 202 12.45 14.55 -13.05
C PRO A 202 12.34 14.94 -11.57
N ARG A 203 11.34 14.41 -10.85
CA ARG A 203 11.19 14.64 -9.40
C ARG A 203 12.04 13.69 -8.56
N TYR A 204 12.67 12.67 -9.17
CA TYR A 204 13.45 11.67 -8.47
C TYR A 204 14.60 12.30 -7.66
N ARG A 205 14.74 11.84 -6.42
CA ARG A 205 15.76 12.24 -5.46
C ARG A 205 16.52 11.01 -5.00
N GLU A 206 17.82 11.01 -5.28
CA GLU A 206 18.71 9.90 -4.94
C GLU A 206 18.95 9.76 -3.43
N ARG A 207 18.91 10.88 -2.69
CA ARG A 207 19.30 10.95 -1.27
C ARG A 207 18.24 11.67 -0.44
N TYR A 208 18.02 11.17 0.77
CA TYR A 208 17.21 11.81 1.80
C TYR A 208 18.13 12.56 2.77
N GLU A 209 18.45 13.82 2.46
CA GLU A 209 19.39 14.63 3.24
C GLU A 209 19.06 16.13 3.21
N GLY A 210 19.81 16.92 3.98
CA GLY A 210 19.62 18.37 4.08
C GLY A 210 18.56 18.79 5.08
N HIS A 211 17.98 19.98 4.87
CA HIS A 211 16.97 20.58 5.74
C HIS A 211 15.59 19.91 5.58
N ALA A 212 14.63 20.26 6.44
CA ALA A 212 13.30 19.62 6.48
C ALA A 212 12.62 19.57 5.09
N ALA A 213 12.47 20.70 4.41
CA ALA A 213 11.84 20.71 3.08
C ALA A 213 12.58 19.86 2.03
N ALA A 214 13.92 19.80 2.04
CA ALA A 214 14.67 18.96 1.10
C ALA A 214 14.43 17.47 1.36
N ARG A 215 14.34 17.10 2.63
CA ARG A 215 14.03 15.74 3.06
C ARG A 215 12.59 15.36 2.73
N ASP A 216 11.63 16.22 3.03
CA ASP A 216 10.21 15.98 2.70
C ASP A 216 9.99 15.89 1.19
N ALA A 217 10.71 16.68 0.40
CA ALA A 217 10.73 16.58 -1.07
C ALA A 217 11.26 15.23 -1.58
N ALA A 218 12.19 14.59 -0.86
CA ALA A 218 12.75 13.28 -1.20
C ALA A 218 11.96 12.10 -0.62
N TYR A 219 11.20 12.30 0.46
CA TYR A 219 10.63 11.25 1.31
C TYR A 219 9.81 10.19 0.56
N HIS A 220 9.08 10.62 -0.47
CA HIS A 220 8.33 9.75 -1.38
C HIS A 220 8.70 9.96 -2.85
N ASN A 221 9.83 10.59 -3.18
CA ASN A 221 10.26 10.80 -4.57
C ASN A 221 11.57 10.08 -4.87
N GLY A 222 11.71 8.83 -4.46
CA GLY A 222 12.86 7.99 -4.79
C GLY A 222 13.35 7.17 -3.60
N THR A 223 13.29 7.75 -2.40
CA THR A 223 13.60 7.11 -1.12
C THR A 223 13.02 5.68 -1.06
N VAL A 224 13.83 4.75 -0.56
CA VAL A 224 13.52 3.32 -0.49
C VAL A 224 12.79 3.01 0.81
N TRP A 225 11.69 2.27 0.72
CA TRP A 225 10.88 1.87 1.87
C TRP A 225 10.89 0.35 2.08
N PRO A 226 11.39 -0.17 3.21
CA PRO A 226 11.48 -1.61 3.46
C PRO A 226 10.15 -2.34 3.61
N TRP A 227 9.13 -1.69 4.19
CA TRP A 227 7.83 -2.35 4.40
C TRP A 227 7.19 -2.81 3.09
N LEU A 228 7.52 -2.17 1.97
CA LEU A 228 7.05 -2.56 0.64
C LEU A 228 7.57 -3.94 0.18
N LEU A 229 8.60 -4.50 0.84
CA LEU A 229 9.02 -5.89 0.60
C LEU A 229 7.97 -6.91 1.00
N GLY A 230 7.08 -6.56 1.93
CA GLY A 230 5.93 -7.39 2.28
C GLY A 230 4.97 -7.59 1.10
N PRO A 231 4.29 -6.53 0.63
CA PRO A 231 3.47 -6.58 -0.57
C PRO A 231 4.21 -7.16 -1.79
N TYR A 232 5.51 -6.91 -1.91
CA TYR A 232 6.31 -7.50 -2.97
C TYR A 232 6.41 -9.02 -2.85
N ALA A 233 6.70 -9.54 -1.66
CA ALA A 233 6.73 -10.98 -1.41
C ALA A 233 5.38 -11.65 -1.68
N ASP A 234 4.27 -11.01 -1.30
CA ASP A 234 2.92 -11.47 -1.60
C ASP A 234 2.69 -11.60 -3.11
N ALA A 235 3.05 -10.55 -3.85
CA ALA A 235 2.92 -10.53 -5.30
C ALA A 235 3.80 -11.60 -5.98
N LEU A 236 5.01 -11.87 -5.45
CA LEU A 236 5.85 -12.96 -5.93
C LEU A 236 5.22 -14.33 -5.68
N ARG A 237 4.69 -14.57 -4.48
CA ARG A 237 4.05 -15.83 -4.12
C ARG A 237 2.80 -16.13 -4.93
N ARG A 238 2.08 -15.11 -5.40
CA ARG A 238 0.96 -15.29 -6.34
C ARG A 238 1.36 -16.08 -7.58
N PHE A 239 2.60 -15.91 -8.05
CA PHE A 239 3.07 -16.48 -9.32
C PHE A 239 4.14 -17.57 -9.19
N ALA A 240 4.85 -17.60 -8.06
CA ALA A 240 5.88 -18.57 -7.75
C ALA A 240 5.80 -18.99 -6.26
N PRO A 241 4.69 -19.63 -5.83
CA PRO A 241 4.44 -19.92 -4.41
C PRO A 241 5.48 -20.85 -3.76
N ALA A 242 6.17 -21.67 -4.56
CA ALA A 242 7.20 -22.60 -4.11
C ALA A 242 8.62 -21.99 -4.07
N ASP A 243 8.81 -20.78 -4.60
CA ASP A 243 10.13 -20.12 -4.65
C ASP A 243 10.44 -19.37 -3.35
N LEU A 244 10.57 -20.14 -2.27
CA LEU A 244 10.90 -19.60 -0.95
C LEU A 244 12.34 -19.03 -0.89
N GLY A 245 13.23 -19.55 -1.75
CA GLY A 245 14.60 -19.07 -1.86
C GLY A 245 14.66 -17.60 -2.31
N ARG A 246 13.80 -17.20 -3.25
CA ARG A 246 13.67 -15.80 -3.66
C ARG A 246 13.21 -14.90 -2.51
N LEU A 247 12.31 -15.36 -1.64
CA LEU A 247 11.87 -14.59 -0.47
C LEU A 247 13.00 -14.45 0.57
N ALA A 248 13.73 -15.53 0.84
CA ALA A 248 14.89 -15.50 1.73
C ALA A 248 15.97 -14.52 1.21
N ALA A 249 16.16 -14.45 -0.11
CA ALA A 249 17.12 -13.53 -0.72
C ALA A 249 16.77 -12.05 -0.50
N LEU A 250 15.48 -11.70 -0.37
CA LEU A 250 15.05 -10.32 -0.01
C LEU A 250 15.49 -9.91 1.39
N LEU A 251 15.66 -10.88 2.29
CA LEU A 251 16.03 -10.64 3.69
C LEU A 251 17.54 -10.56 3.90
N ALA A 252 18.33 -11.11 2.97
CA ALA A 252 19.78 -11.21 3.12
C ALA A 252 20.49 -9.87 3.43
N PRO A 253 20.13 -8.73 2.79
CA PRO A 253 20.76 -7.44 3.08
C PRO A 253 20.53 -6.96 4.52
N PHE A 254 19.43 -7.38 5.17
CA PHE A 254 19.11 -6.94 6.52
C PHE A 254 19.98 -7.60 7.60
N ALA A 255 20.67 -8.70 7.29
CA ALA A 255 21.56 -9.35 8.25
C ALA A 255 22.67 -8.41 8.76
N GLU A 256 23.24 -7.60 7.86
CA GLU A 256 24.22 -6.58 8.23
C GLU A 256 23.53 -5.37 8.88
N HIS A 257 22.43 -4.89 8.29
CA HIS A 257 21.70 -3.72 8.77
C HIS A 257 21.26 -3.85 10.24
N LEU A 258 20.82 -5.03 10.67
CA LEU A 258 20.41 -5.29 12.05
C LEU A 258 21.54 -5.09 13.09
N GLY A 259 22.80 -5.07 12.64
CA GLY A 259 23.98 -4.83 13.48
C GLY A 259 24.37 -3.36 13.65
N HIS A 260 23.74 -2.41 12.94
CA HIS A 260 24.10 -0.99 12.99
C HIS A 260 22.87 -0.05 12.86
N SER A 261 23.06 1.25 13.06
CA SER A 261 22.01 2.32 13.11
C SER A 261 20.98 2.20 14.24
N GLY A 262 20.42 1.01 14.46
CA GLY A 262 19.57 0.63 15.57
C GLY A 262 19.60 -0.88 15.76
N LEU A 263 20.22 -1.35 16.85
CA LEU A 263 20.46 -2.79 17.06
C LEU A 263 19.15 -3.58 17.08
N GLY A 264 19.07 -4.59 16.20
CA GLY A 264 17.88 -5.44 16.04
C GLY A 264 16.65 -4.70 15.49
N GLN A 265 16.84 -3.51 14.91
CA GLN A 265 15.77 -2.68 14.36
C GLN A 265 15.98 -2.42 12.88
N VAL A 266 14.88 -2.15 12.19
CA VAL A 266 14.89 -1.80 10.76
C VAL A 266 14.52 -0.34 10.62
N SER A 267 15.37 0.40 9.88
CA SER A 267 15.17 1.82 9.63
C SER A 267 13.96 2.05 8.72
N GLU A 268 13.31 3.19 8.92
CA GLU A 268 12.09 3.62 8.21
C GLU A 268 12.30 3.65 6.70
N ILE A 269 13.44 4.19 6.29
CA ILE A 269 13.77 4.46 4.90
C ILE A 269 15.26 4.33 4.63
N PHE A 270 15.62 4.20 3.36
CA PHE A 270 17.00 4.13 2.87
C PHE A 270 17.17 5.10 1.69
N ASP A 271 18.39 5.62 1.50
CA ASP A 271 18.74 6.40 0.30
C ASP A 271 18.45 5.56 -0.96
N ALA A 272 17.99 6.23 -2.02
CA ALA A 272 17.50 5.57 -3.22
C ALA A 272 18.62 4.95 -4.07
N GLU A 273 19.84 5.47 -3.94
CA GLU A 273 21.02 5.01 -4.66
C GLU A 273 22.11 4.44 -3.73
N PRO A 274 23.01 3.57 -4.26
CA PRO A 274 24.12 3.04 -3.51
C PRO A 274 24.93 4.13 -2.75
N PRO A 275 25.39 3.82 -1.53
CA PRO A 275 25.34 2.52 -0.85
C PRO A 275 24.02 2.26 -0.09
N HIS A 276 22.95 3.01 -0.36
CA HIS A 276 21.66 2.91 0.33
C HIS A 276 21.80 3.12 1.85
N TRP A 277 22.23 4.31 2.27
CA TRP A 277 22.35 4.60 3.69
C TRP A 277 20.99 4.53 4.39
N PRO A 278 20.89 3.96 5.61
CA PRO A 278 19.67 4.01 6.40
C PRO A 278 19.39 5.45 6.86
N ARG A 279 18.12 5.84 6.80
CA ARG A 279 17.61 7.19 7.07
C ARG A 279 16.33 7.12 7.91
N GLY A 280 15.81 8.29 8.28
CA GLY A 280 14.54 8.41 9.00
C GLY A 280 14.61 7.83 10.41
N CYS A 281 13.48 7.31 10.89
CA CYS A 281 13.40 6.63 12.17
C CYS A 281 14.22 5.33 12.16
N ILE A 282 15.10 5.14 13.15
CA ILE A 282 15.95 3.94 13.23
C ILE A 282 15.17 2.64 13.50
N ALA A 283 13.95 2.75 14.04
CA ALA A 283 13.07 1.64 14.37
C ALA A 283 11.66 1.93 13.82
N HIS A 284 11.27 1.24 12.75
CA HIS A 284 10.01 1.47 12.07
C HIS A 284 9.13 0.22 12.10
N ALA A 285 8.01 0.28 12.82
CA ALA A 285 7.15 -0.87 13.08
C ALA A 285 6.61 -1.55 11.80
N PRO A 286 6.12 -0.83 10.77
CA PRO A 286 5.72 -1.46 9.51
C PRO A 286 6.86 -2.20 8.81
N ALA A 287 8.07 -1.64 8.81
CA ALA A 287 9.23 -2.28 8.21
C ALA A 287 9.60 -3.59 8.94
N VAL A 288 9.64 -3.55 10.28
CA VAL A 288 9.91 -4.74 11.10
C VAL A 288 8.81 -5.79 10.91
N GLY A 289 7.54 -5.39 10.97
CA GLY A 289 6.39 -6.29 10.82
C GLY A 289 6.36 -7.00 9.47
N GLU A 290 6.54 -6.27 8.38
CA GLU A 290 6.55 -6.86 7.03
C GLU A 290 7.76 -7.78 6.83
N LEU A 291 8.95 -7.43 7.33
CA LEU A 291 10.11 -8.32 7.21
C LEU A 291 9.96 -9.60 8.04
N LEU A 292 9.35 -9.53 9.24
CA LEU A 292 9.00 -10.72 10.00
C LEU A 292 8.00 -11.60 9.24
N ARG A 293 7.00 -10.99 8.60
CA ARG A 293 6.04 -11.71 7.76
C ARG A 293 6.73 -12.40 6.59
N VAL A 294 7.60 -11.70 5.87
CA VAL A 294 8.41 -12.25 4.77
C VAL A 294 9.31 -13.39 5.27
N ALA A 295 9.90 -13.27 6.46
CA ALA A 295 10.71 -14.33 7.07
C ALA A 295 9.89 -15.59 7.38
N ALA A 296 8.71 -15.43 7.97
CA ALA A 296 7.78 -16.54 8.19
C ALA A 296 7.36 -17.20 6.86
N MET A 297 7.19 -16.41 5.80
CA MET A 297 6.93 -16.97 4.46
C MET A 297 8.08 -17.77 3.90
N ALA A 298 9.29 -17.24 3.97
CA ALA A 298 10.49 -17.92 3.49
C ALA A 298 10.76 -19.22 4.26
N ALA A 299 10.38 -19.29 5.54
CA ALA A 299 10.46 -20.50 6.37
C ALA A 299 9.34 -21.54 6.09
N GLY A 300 8.33 -21.18 5.27
CA GLY A 300 7.19 -22.06 4.99
C GLY A 300 6.13 -22.10 6.10
N GLU A 301 6.19 -21.17 7.05
CA GLU A 301 5.32 -21.14 8.25
C GLU A 301 3.95 -20.47 7.97
N THR A 302 3.45 -20.53 6.73
CA THR A 302 2.41 -19.61 6.24
C THR A 302 0.98 -20.03 6.53
N ALA A 303 0.74 -20.93 7.48
CA ALA A 303 -0.59 -21.50 7.71
C ALA A 303 -1.69 -20.48 8.10
N GLY A 304 -1.33 -19.23 8.44
CA GLY A 304 -2.29 -18.17 8.82
C GLY A 304 -2.19 -16.82 8.07
N PHE A 305 -1.22 -16.63 7.17
CA PHE A 305 -1.05 -15.35 6.44
C PHE A 305 -1.53 -15.38 4.99
N TRP A 306 -1.81 -16.58 4.48
CA TRP A 306 -2.15 -16.80 3.09
C TRP A 306 -3.46 -17.58 3.04
N PRO A 307 -4.52 -17.10 2.38
CA PRO A 307 -5.65 -17.97 2.14
C PRO A 307 -5.14 -19.15 1.30
N PRO A 308 -5.51 -20.42 1.58
CA PRO A 308 -5.45 -21.41 0.52
C PRO A 308 -6.16 -20.79 -0.69
N ALA A 309 -5.55 -20.88 -1.88
CA ALA A 309 -6.20 -20.43 -3.10
C ALA A 309 -7.65 -20.92 -3.04
N GLY A 310 -8.61 -19.99 -2.98
CA GLY A 310 -10.01 -20.33 -2.78
C GLY A 310 -10.39 -21.42 -3.76
N PRO A 311 -11.32 -22.33 -3.39
CA PRO A 311 -11.64 -23.48 -4.23
C PRO A 311 -11.86 -22.98 -5.64
N SER A 312 -11.06 -23.49 -6.58
CA SER A 312 -11.36 -23.38 -7.99
C SER A 312 -12.84 -23.73 -8.13
N ARG A 313 -13.69 -22.72 -8.36
CA ARG A 313 -15.06 -22.95 -8.77
C ARG A 313 -14.97 -23.52 -10.19
N GLN A 314 -14.60 -24.79 -10.27
CA GLN A 314 -14.91 -25.62 -11.42
C GLN A 314 -16.43 -25.71 -11.46
N ALA A 315 -16.97 -25.21 -12.57
CA ALA A 315 -18.28 -25.47 -13.16
C ALA A 315 -19.46 -25.73 -12.21
#